data_AF-A0AAW1R3W0-F1
#
_entry.id   AF-A0AAW1R3W0-F1
#
_cell.length_a   1.000
_cell.length_b   1.000
_cell.length_c   1.000
_cell.angle_alpha   90.00
_cell.angle_beta   90.00
_cell.angle_gamma   90.00
#
_symmetry.space_group_name_H-M   'P 1'
#
loop_
_entity.id
_entity.type
_entity.pdbx_description
1 polymer ?
#
loop_
_entity_poly.entity_id
_entity_poly.type
_entity_poly.pdbx_seq_one_letter_code
_entity_poly.pdbx_strand_id
1 'polypeptide(L)'
;MGDTEDGRQGLTEDQLVDDAVMDTLIRESVSQTIGDNPFSQARVHQWTSNMTDGCLKRLAALNKPFKYVCHFALGQRAGAGLQAASTVRWNDKTDGKMSVKWESQTVLVLATVFWLAV
;
A
#
# COMPACT_ATOMS: atom_id res chain seq x y z
N MET A 1 21.83 10.43 31.89
CA MET A 1 22.61 9.77 30.84
C MET A 1 21.64 9.43 29.74
N GLY A 2 21.43 10.23 28.71
CA GLY A 2 22.07 11.43 28.19
C GLY A 2 21.50 11.54 26.78
N ASP A 3 20.78 12.62 26.52
CA ASP A 3 20.47 13.22 25.22
C ASP A 3 20.11 12.30 24.05
N THR A 4 18.83 12.29 23.66
CA THR A 4 18.45 12.50 22.25
C THR A 4 17.02 13.04 22.15
N GLU A 5 16.77 14.23 22.72
CA GLU A 5 15.65 15.04 22.24
C GLU A 5 16.04 15.70 20.91
N ASP A 6 15.12 15.56 19.97
CA ASP A 6 14.88 16.42 18.80
C ASP A 6 15.95 16.45 17.69
N GLY A 7 16.03 15.35 16.95
CA GLY A 7 16.89 15.20 15.77
C GLY A 7 16.16 15.05 14.43
N ARG A 8 14.82 15.22 14.35
CA ARG A 8 14.08 15.21 13.06
C ARG A 8 12.60 15.61 13.24
N GLN A 9 12.32 16.91 13.20
CA GLN A 9 11.03 17.46 12.78
C GLN A 9 11.28 18.25 11.50
N GLY A 10 11.40 17.54 10.38
CA GLY A 10 11.83 18.11 9.10
C GLY A 10 10.76 18.10 8.01
N LEU A 11 9.57 17.56 8.29
CA LEU A 11 8.46 17.52 7.34
C LEU A 11 7.38 18.49 7.76
N THR A 12 6.94 19.33 6.84
CA THR A 12 5.79 20.21 7.01
C THR A 12 4.48 19.42 6.83
N GLU A 13 3.35 19.91 7.34
CA GLU A 13 2.06 19.19 7.27
C GLU A 13 1.64 18.88 5.84
N ASP A 14 1.96 19.73 4.86
CA ASP A 14 1.69 19.51 3.44
C ASP A 14 2.53 18.35 2.84
N GLN A 15 3.65 18.02 3.46
CA GLN A 15 4.49 16.89 3.07
C GLN A 15 3.97 15.57 3.63
N LEU A 16 3.08 15.57 4.62
CA LEU A 16 2.51 14.34 5.17
C LEU A 16 1.56 13.64 4.20
N VAL A 17 1.50 12.32 4.26
CA VAL A 17 0.57 11.53 3.44
C VAL A 17 -0.82 11.57 4.07
N ASP A 18 -1.84 11.91 3.28
CA ASP A 18 -3.24 11.80 3.68
C ASP A 18 -3.73 10.36 3.48
N ASP A 19 -4.21 9.74 4.55
CA ASP A 19 -4.76 8.39 4.55
C ASP A 19 -5.93 8.22 3.56
N ALA A 20 -6.77 9.25 3.36
CA ALA A 20 -7.88 9.16 2.41
C ALA A 20 -7.41 9.11 0.95
N VAL A 21 -6.40 9.92 0.62
CA VAL A 21 -5.76 9.91 -0.71
C VAL A 21 -5.12 8.54 -0.96
N MET A 22 -4.50 8.01 0.07
CA MET A 22 -3.69 6.81 0.01
C MET A 22 -4.60 5.55 -0.06
N ASP A 23 -5.77 5.53 0.61
CA ASP A 23 -6.79 4.47 0.47
C ASP A 23 -7.39 4.47 -0.95
N THR A 24 -7.76 5.66 -1.45
CA THR A 24 -8.32 5.84 -2.79
C THR A 24 -7.35 5.34 -3.86
N LEU A 25 -6.09 5.76 -3.79
CA LEU A 25 -5.04 5.37 -4.75
C LEU A 25 -4.85 3.84 -4.79
N ILE A 26 -4.82 3.18 -3.63
CA ILE A 26 -4.67 1.73 -3.55
C ILE A 26 -5.89 1.03 -4.16
N ARG A 27 -7.11 1.45 -3.78
CA ARG A 27 -8.36 0.87 -4.30
C ARG A 27 -8.49 1.01 -5.81
N GLU A 28 -8.16 2.17 -6.35
CA GLU A 28 -8.18 2.40 -7.80
C GLU A 28 -7.14 1.55 -8.52
N SER A 29 -5.94 1.41 -7.96
CA SER A 29 -4.87 0.59 -8.55
C SER A 29 -5.26 -0.89 -8.64
N VAL A 30 -5.91 -1.42 -7.60
CA VAL A 30 -6.44 -2.79 -7.60
C VAL A 30 -7.63 -2.92 -8.56
N SER A 31 -8.60 -2.01 -8.47
CA SER A 31 -9.84 -2.05 -9.26
C SER A 31 -9.59 -1.92 -10.75
N GLN A 32 -8.66 -1.07 -11.18
CA GLN A 32 -8.33 -0.91 -12.61
C GLN A 32 -7.55 -2.10 -13.17
N THR A 33 -6.80 -2.81 -12.33
CA THR A 33 -5.99 -3.95 -12.78
C THR A 33 -6.82 -5.23 -12.89
N ILE A 34 -7.69 -5.48 -11.92
CA ILE A 34 -8.52 -6.69 -11.87
C ILE A 34 -9.87 -6.44 -12.53
N GLY A 35 -10.52 -5.31 -12.25
CA GLY A 35 -11.88 -5.01 -12.71
C GLY A 35 -12.87 -6.10 -12.33
N ASP A 36 -13.73 -6.45 -13.29
CA ASP A 36 -14.73 -7.52 -13.15
C ASP A 36 -14.23 -8.89 -13.64
N ASN A 37 -12.92 -9.04 -13.83
CA ASN A 37 -12.37 -10.30 -14.32
C ASN A 37 -12.49 -11.41 -13.26
N PRO A 38 -12.95 -12.62 -13.62
CA PRO A 38 -12.93 -13.75 -12.71
C PRO A 38 -11.49 -14.17 -12.39
N PHE A 39 -11.29 -14.77 -11.21
CA PHE A 39 -9.99 -15.28 -10.77
C PHE A 39 -9.37 -16.18 -11.84
N SER A 40 -8.13 -15.86 -12.23
CA SER A 40 -7.34 -16.67 -13.15
C SER A 40 -5.91 -16.76 -12.65
N GLN A 41 -5.49 -17.98 -12.26
CA GLN A 41 -4.14 -18.23 -11.76
C GLN A 41 -3.06 -17.79 -12.76
N ALA A 42 -3.31 -17.96 -14.06
CA ALA A 42 -2.39 -17.55 -15.13
C ALA A 42 -2.16 -16.02 -15.16
N ARG A 43 -3.14 -15.23 -14.71
CA ARG A 43 -3.06 -13.75 -14.70
C ARG A 43 -2.56 -13.16 -13.40
N VAL A 44 -2.45 -13.95 -12.32
CA VAL A 44 -2.06 -13.47 -10.99
C VAL A 44 -0.74 -12.71 -11.05
N HIS A 45 0.28 -13.26 -11.71
CA HIS A 45 1.57 -12.60 -11.83
C HIS A 45 1.47 -11.24 -12.54
N GLN A 46 0.78 -11.21 -13.68
CA GLN A 46 0.56 -9.98 -14.45
C GLN A 46 -0.22 -8.94 -13.63
N TRP A 47 -1.28 -9.35 -12.93
CA TRP A 47 -2.05 -8.45 -12.08
C TRP A 47 -1.21 -7.88 -10.94
N THR A 48 -0.42 -8.70 -10.25
CA THR A 48 0.45 -8.22 -9.17
C THR A 48 1.49 -7.22 -9.67
N SER A 49 2.14 -7.47 -10.80
CA SER A 49 3.07 -6.52 -11.43
C SER A 49 2.38 -5.21 -11.81
N ASN A 50 1.24 -5.29 -12.51
CA ASN A 50 0.48 -4.11 -12.94
C ASN A 50 -0.02 -3.27 -11.75
N MET A 51 -0.51 -3.91 -10.68
CA MET A 51 -0.92 -3.23 -9.45
C MET A 51 0.27 -2.51 -8.79
N THR A 52 1.42 -3.17 -8.72
CA THR A 52 2.64 -2.62 -8.12
C THR A 52 3.14 -1.42 -8.89
N ASP A 53 3.27 -1.54 -10.22
CA ASP A 53 3.72 -0.46 -11.09
C ASP A 53 2.73 0.71 -11.10
N GLY A 54 1.44 0.43 -11.19
CA GLY A 54 0.39 1.45 -11.18
C GLY A 54 0.35 2.22 -9.86
N CYS A 55 0.46 1.52 -8.73
CA CYS A 55 0.50 2.13 -7.41
C CYS A 55 1.77 3.00 -7.26
N LEU A 56 2.96 2.43 -7.51
CA LEU A 56 4.23 3.16 -7.37
C LEU A 56 4.33 4.38 -8.27
N LYS A 57 3.83 4.32 -9.53
CA LYS A 57 3.80 5.48 -10.42
C LYS A 57 2.97 6.62 -9.86
N ARG A 58 1.80 6.32 -9.28
CA ARG A 58 0.93 7.34 -8.65
C ARG A 58 1.56 7.90 -7.39
N LEU A 59 2.16 7.05 -6.57
CA LEU A 59 2.88 7.46 -5.36
C LEU A 59 4.06 8.39 -5.69
N ALA A 60 4.84 8.05 -6.72
CA ALA A 60 5.92 8.89 -7.20
C ALA A 60 5.42 10.24 -7.72
N ALA A 61 4.24 10.28 -8.35
CA ALA A 61 3.64 11.52 -8.85
C ALA A 61 3.19 12.49 -7.75
N LEU A 62 3.06 12.03 -6.49
CA LEU A 62 2.80 12.91 -5.34
C LEU A 62 4.02 13.79 -5.00
N ASN A 63 5.21 13.44 -5.49
CA ASN A 63 6.45 14.18 -5.30
C ASN A 63 6.76 14.51 -3.82
N LYS A 64 6.40 13.59 -2.91
CA LYS A 64 6.67 13.71 -1.47
C LYS A 64 7.99 12.99 -1.12
N PRO A 65 8.73 13.44 -0.09
CA PRO A 65 10.05 12.91 0.25
C PRO A 65 9.97 11.57 1.02
N PHE A 66 9.36 10.56 0.41
CA PHE A 66 9.23 9.21 0.98
C PHE A 66 9.76 8.13 0.05
N LYS A 67 10.24 7.05 0.66
CA LYS A 67 10.40 5.74 0.02
C LYS A 67 9.10 4.96 0.19
N TYR A 68 8.61 4.37 -0.89
CA TYR A 68 7.37 3.61 -0.90
C TYR A 68 7.63 2.11 -1.08
N VAL A 69 6.90 1.29 -0.33
CA VAL A 69 6.89 -0.16 -0.49
C VAL A 69 5.43 -0.60 -0.64
N CYS A 70 5.12 -1.32 -1.72
CA CYS A 70 3.78 -1.87 -1.94
C CYS A 70 3.83 -3.41 -1.86
N HIS A 71 2.92 -3.98 -1.08
CA HIS A 71 2.73 -5.41 -0.94
C HIS A 71 1.29 -5.78 -1.31
N PHE A 72 1.10 -6.71 -2.24
CA PHE A 72 -0.22 -7.17 -2.65
C PHE A 72 -0.31 -8.69 -2.45
N ALA A 73 -1.14 -9.12 -1.50
CA ALA A 73 -1.50 -10.52 -1.31
C ALA A 73 -2.84 -10.79 -2.01
N LEU A 74 -2.81 -11.65 -3.03
CA LEU A 74 -3.98 -11.99 -3.84
C LEU A 74 -4.33 -13.47 -3.65
N GLY A 75 -5.62 -13.76 -3.50
CA GLY A 75 -6.13 -15.12 -3.35
C GLY A 75 -7.48 -15.32 -4.05
N GLN A 76 -7.81 -16.58 -4.34
CA GLN A 76 -9.13 -16.96 -4.83
C GLN A 76 -10.13 -16.98 -3.66
N ARG A 77 -11.30 -16.37 -3.88
CA ARG A 77 -12.39 -16.38 -2.89
C ARG A 77 -13.21 -17.67 -3.03
N ALA A 78 -12.68 -18.75 -2.46
CA ALA A 78 -13.29 -20.09 -2.48
C ALA A 78 -13.52 -20.67 -1.07
N GLY A 79 -13.71 -19.80 -0.06
CA GLY A 79 -13.91 -20.21 1.34
C GLY A 79 -12.62 -20.47 2.13
N ALA A 80 -11.45 -20.27 1.52
CA ALA A 80 -10.17 -20.29 2.21
C ALA A 80 -9.96 -19.00 3.01
N GLY A 81 -9.37 -19.11 4.20
CA GLY A 81 -8.97 -17.97 5.02
C GLY A 81 -7.68 -17.33 4.50
N LEU A 82 -7.62 -16.01 4.51
CA LEU A 82 -6.40 -15.23 4.25
C LEU A 82 -6.19 -14.25 5.41
N GLN A 83 -5.05 -14.36 6.09
CA GLN A 83 -4.65 -13.40 7.11
C GLN A 83 -3.29 -12.80 6.76
N ALA A 84 -3.21 -11.47 6.87
CA ALA A 84 -1.97 -10.72 6.70
C ALA A 84 -1.79 -9.81 7.91
N ALA A 85 -0.62 -9.89 8.54
CA ALA A 85 -0.23 -9.04 9.65
C ALA A 85 1.15 -8.44 9.34
N SER A 86 1.37 -7.20 9.76
CA SER A 86 2.66 -6.53 9.63
C SER A 86 3.02 -5.82 10.92
N THR A 87 4.23 -6.05 11.42
CA THR A 87 4.84 -5.33 12.54
C THR A 87 5.99 -4.50 12.01
N VAL A 88 6.19 -3.33 12.57
CA VAL A 88 7.11 -2.31 12.06
C VAL A 88 7.84 -1.65 13.23
N ARG A 89 9.05 -1.17 12.96
CA ARG A 89 9.83 -0.36 13.90
C ARG A 89 10.43 0.79 13.12
N TRP A 90 9.89 1.98 13.33
CA TRP A 90 10.21 3.19 12.56
C TRP A 90 9.86 4.46 13.35
N ASN A 91 9.87 5.62 12.72
CA ASN A 91 9.43 6.87 13.35
C ASN A 91 7.91 7.08 13.15
N ASP A 92 7.14 6.92 14.23
CA ASP A 92 5.67 7.03 14.21
C ASP A 92 5.13 8.42 13.84
N LYS A 93 5.98 9.45 13.78
CA LYS A 93 5.59 10.80 13.35
C LYS A 93 5.68 11.01 11.83
N THR A 94 6.53 10.25 11.15
CA THR A 94 6.84 10.49 9.72
C THR A 94 6.53 9.29 8.84
N ASP A 95 6.70 8.09 9.37
CA ASP A 95 6.55 6.83 8.64
C ASP A 95 5.16 6.24 8.90
N GLY A 96 4.63 5.51 7.92
CA GLY A 96 3.30 4.96 8.04
C GLY A 96 3.06 3.76 7.14
N LYS A 97 1.94 3.09 7.43
CA LYS A 97 1.39 2.04 6.57
C LYS A 97 -0.11 2.19 6.47
N MET A 98 -0.63 1.66 5.37
CA MET A 98 -2.04 1.41 5.23
C MET A 98 -2.29 0.06 4.58
N SER A 99 -3.27 -0.65 5.14
CA SER A 99 -3.77 -1.91 4.60
C SER A 99 -5.19 -1.73 4.11
N VAL A 100 -5.42 -2.07 2.85
CA VAL A 100 -6.73 -2.02 2.19
C VAL A 100 -7.12 -3.43 1.78
N LYS A 101 -8.35 -3.82 2.16
CA LYS A 101 -8.99 -5.02 1.65
C LYS A 101 -9.88 -4.66 0.46
N TRP A 102 -9.66 -5.34 -0.66
CA TRP A 102 -10.48 -5.26 -1.87
C TRP A 102 -11.00 -6.64 -2.24
N GLU A 103 -12.26 -6.72 -2.67
CA GLU A 103 -12.94 -7.97 -2.96
C GLU A 103 -13.76 -7.85 -4.26
N SER A 104 -13.71 -8.91 -5.06
CA SER A 104 -14.60 -9.15 -6.20
C SER A 104 -15.32 -10.49 -6.00
N GLN A 105 -16.19 -10.90 -6.93
CA GLN A 105 -16.98 -12.12 -6.80
C GLN A 105 -16.11 -13.37 -6.54
N THR A 106 -14.91 -13.42 -7.12
CA THR A 106 -14.01 -14.59 -7.08
C THR A 106 -12.59 -14.29 -6.59
N VAL A 107 -12.25 -13.03 -6.30
CA VAL A 107 -10.90 -12.59 -5.95
C VAL A 107 -10.92 -11.81 -4.64
N LEU A 108 -9.95 -12.08 -3.77
CA LEU A 108 -9.65 -11.29 -2.57
C LEU A 108 -8.24 -10.71 -2.72
N VAL A 109 -8.08 -9.43 -2.43
CA VAL A 109 -6.78 -8.75 -2.41
C VAL A 109 -6.62 -8.02 -1.09
N LEU A 110 -5.51 -8.28 -0.41
CA LEU A 110 -5.00 -7.49 0.71
C LEU A 110 -3.80 -6.70 0.21
N ALA A 111 -3.98 -5.39 0.07
CA ALA A 111 -2.93 -4.47 -0.33
C ALA A 111 -2.40 -3.75 0.91
N THR A 112 -1.09 -3.75 1.11
CA THR A 112 -0.43 -2.97 2.15
C THR A 112 0.62 -2.07 1.52
N VAL A 113 0.51 -0.77 1.75
CA VAL A 113 1.51 0.22 1.33
C VAL A 113 2.19 0.78 2.56
N PHE A 114 3.51 0.92 2.49
CA PHE A 114 4.35 1.56 3.50
C PHE A 114 5.01 2.79 2.87
N TRP A 115 5.11 3.87 3.64
CA TRP A 115 5.88 5.06 3.28
C TRP A 115 6.85 5.39 4.40
N LEU A 116 8.10 5.67 4.03
CA LEU A 116 9.19 5.93 4.96
C LEU A 116 9.88 7.23 4.57
N ALA A 117 9.98 8.17 5.50
CA ALA A 117 10.59 9.48 5.27
C ALA A 117 12.09 9.33 5.00
N VAL A 118 12.64 10.24 4.20
CA VAL A 118 14.07 10.31 3.83
C VAL A 118 14.74 11.47 4.56
#